data_AF-A0AAV0HU54-F1
#
_entry.id   AF-A0AAV0HU54-F1
#
_cell.length_a   1.000
_cell.length_b   1.000
_cell.length_c   1.000
_cell.angle_alpha   90.00
_cell.angle_beta   90.00
_cell.angle_gamma   90.00
#
_symmetry.space_group_name_H-M   'P 1'
#
loop_
_entity.id
_entity.type
_entity.pdbx_description
1 polymer ?
#
loop_
_entity_poly.entity_id
_entity_poly.type
_entity_poly.pdbx_seq_one_letter_code
_entity_poly.pdbx_strand_id
1 'polypeptide(L)'
;MGAQVLHSVDATQLNVTAELCGRKFDRIIFNFPHAGFHQGRGEASQWVIVQHKQLVSSFLKSASGMLRPNGQVHVTHKTAQPFCCWNIVELAHRSSLVLVEQVDFRVGDYPGYCNKRGDGDRADESFPVGLCSNFKFAFDPCAETGDRETNRALRCPHSRNHHDNQAYDFASALMKLMLSR
;
A
#
# COMPACT_ATOMS: atom_id res chain seq x y z
N MET A 1 -6.58 8.91 26.17
CA MET A 1 -6.79 8.87 24.70
C MET A 1 -7.67 7.69 24.38
N GLY A 2 -8.61 7.82 23.45
CA GLY A 2 -9.47 6.73 22.99
C GLY A 2 -9.25 6.49 21.49
N ALA A 3 -9.28 5.23 21.08
CA ALA A 3 -9.27 4.83 19.68
C ALA A 3 -10.60 4.16 19.35
N GLN A 4 -11.11 4.39 18.14
CA GLN A 4 -12.22 3.64 17.59
C GLN A 4 -11.65 2.62 16.60
N VAL A 5 -11.94 1.35 16.83
CA VAL A 5 -11.57 0.27 15.92
C VAL A 5 -12.80 -0.09 15.11
N LEU A 6 -12.68 -0.04 13.78
CA LEU A 6 -13.70 -0.51 12.85
C LEU A 6 -13.19 -1.79 12.20
N HIS A 7 -14.09 -2.75 12.04
CA HIS A 7 -13.82 -4.01 11.34
C HIS A 7 -14.63 -4.04 10.04
N SER A 8 -14.26 -4.93 9.12
CA SER A 8 -14.97 -5.12 7.84
C SER A 8 -15.08 -3.85 6.98
N VAL A 9 -14.10 -2.96 7.09
CA VAL A 9 -13.99 -1.76 6.24
C VAL A 9 -13.29 -2.13 4.95
N ASP A 10 -13.90 -1.82 3.80
CA ASP A 10 -13.27 -1.96 2.50
C ASP A 10 -12.33 -0.77 2.22
N ALA A 11 -11.03 -1.03 2.17
CA ALA A 11 -9.99 -0.05 1.91
C ALA A 11 -10.15 0.66 0.55
N THR A 12 -10.83 0.05 -0.40
CA THR A 12 -11.06 0.60 -1.75
C THR A 12 -12.25 1.54 -1.81
N GLN A 13 -13.06 1.58 -0.75
CA GLN A 13 -14.35 2.29 -0.69
C GLN A 13 -14.50 3.12 0.60
N LEU A 14 -13.40 3.64 1.13
CA LEU A 14 -13.37 4.43 2.37
C LEU A 14 -14.32 5.63 2.32
N ASN A 15 -14.38 6.31 1.18
CA ASN A 15 -15.18 7.51 0.98
C ASN A 15 -16.70 7.27 0.93
N VAL A 16 -17.15 6.02 0.73
CA VAL A 16 -18.57 5.64 0.66
C VAL A 16 -18.99 4.70 1.80
N THR A 17 -18.03 4.20 2.58
CA THR A 17 -18.31 3.40 3.78
C THR A 17 -19.07 4.25 4.80
N ALA A 18 -20.22 3.77 5.30
CA ALA A 18 -21.16 4.57 6.09
C ALA A 18 -20.51 5.22 7.33
N GLU A 19 -19.64 4.50 8.04
CA GLU A 19 -18.95 4.95 9.26
C GLU A 19 -17.86 6.00 8.99
N LEU A 20 -17.43 6.12 7.73
CA LEU A 20 -16.34 6.99 7.29
C LEU A 20 -16.80 8.09 6.32
N CYS A 21 -18.00 7.98 5.76
CA CYS A 21 -18.56 8.92 4.81
C CYS A 21 -18.56 10.34 5.38
N GLY A 22 -18.10 11.30 4.57
CA GLY A 22 -17.98 12.71 4.96
C GLY A 22 -16.84 13.04 5.94
N ARG A 23 -16.13 12.04 6.48
CA ARG A 23 -14.98 12.28 7.36
C ARG A 23 -13.75 12.65 6.53
N LYS A 24 -12.94 13.54 7.10
CA LYS A 24 -11.63 13.93 6.58
C LYS A 24 -10.56 13.62 7.61
N PHE A 25 -9.35 13.30 7.12
CA PHE A 25 -8.25 12.86 7.97
C PHE A 25 -6.96 13.61 7.67
N ASP A 26 -6.15 13.84 8.70
CA ASP A 26 -4.79 14.34 8.56
C ASP A 26 -3.83 13.24 8.10
N ARG A 27 -4.12 11.98 8.45
CA ARG A 27 -3.32 10.82 8.07
C ARG A 27 -4.21 9.63 7.76
N ILE A 28 -3.97 8.99 6.64
CA ILE A 28 -4.56 7.70 6.27
C ILE A 28 -3.41 6.74 6.00
N ILE A 29 -3.33 5.65 6.75
CA ILE A 29 -2.17 4.74 6.75
C ILE A 29 -2.61 3.35 6.28
N PHE A 30 -1.91 2.77 5.31
CA PHE A 30 -2.10 1.39 4.86
C PHE A 30 -0.77 0.62 4.86
N ASN A 31 -0.66 -0.34 5.77
CA ASN A 31 0.57 -1.11 5.96
C ASN A 31 0.50 -2.43 5.18
N PHE A 32 1.48 -2.68 4.31
CA PHE A 32 1.64 -3.91 3.54
C PHE A 32 0.35 -4.34 2.80
N PRO A 33 -0.18 -3.47 1.90
CA PRO A 33 -1.38 -3.80 1.13
C PRO A 33 -1.19 -5.08 0.33
N HIS A 34 -2.21 -5.93 0.29
CA HIS A 34 -2.18 -7.21 -0.43
C HIS A 34 -3.59 -7.68 -0.77
N ALA A 35 -3.77 -8.22 -1.97
CA ALA A 35 -5.09 -8.56 -2.54
C ALA A 35 -5.55 -9.99 -2.20
N GLY A 36 -5.04 -10.57 -1.12
CA GLY A 36 -5.24 -11.98 -0.79
C GLY A 36 -4.41 -12.96 -1.65
N PHE A 37 -4.62 -14.26 -1.40
CA PHE A 37 -3.94 -15.34 -2.13
C PHE A 37 -4.76 -15.84 -3.29
N HIS A 38 -4.06 -16.27 -4.33
CA HIS A 38 -4.68 -16.80 -5.52
C HIS A 38 -4.10 -18.18 -5.80
N GLN A 39 -4.97 -19.19 -5.71
CA GLN A 39 -4.56 -20.59 -5.75
C GLN A 39 -3.72 -20.89 -7.01
N GLY A 40 -2.56 -21.50 -6.79
CA GLY A 40 -1.63 -21.87 -7.86
C GLY A 40 -0.85 -20.69 -8.47
N ARG A 41 -0.90 -19.49 -7.89
CA ARG A 41 -0.17 -18.31 -8.37
C ARG A 41 0.65 -17.68 -7.26
N GLY A 42 1.95 -17.48 -7.52
CA GLY A 42 2.83 -16.75 -6.61
C GLY A 42 2.80 -15.23 -6.82
N GLU A 43 3.37 -14.50 -5.86
CA GLU A 43 3.48 -13.03 -5.84
C GLU A 43 4.13 -12.42 -7.08
N ALA A 44 4.99 -13.18 -7.78
CA ALA A 44 5.65 -12.75 -9.01
C ALA A 44 4.79 -12.93 -10.28
N SER A 45 3.62 -13.57 -10.17
CA SER A 45 2.71 -13.75 -11.30
C SER A 45 2.17 -12.40 -11.76
N GLN A 46 2.26 -12.12 -13.07
CA GLN A 46 1.73 -10.90 -13.68
C GLN A 46 0.28 -10.61 -13.26
N TRP A 47 -0.57 -11.65 -13.20
CA TRP A 47 -1.96 -11.47 -12.82
C TRP A 47 -2.11 -11.07 -11.35
N VAL A 48 -1.34 -11.68 -10.44
CA VAL A 48 -1.35 -11.36 -9.00
C VAL A 48 -0.85 -9.93 -8.77
N ILE A 49 0.24 -9.55 -9.45
CA ILE A 49 0.74 -8.17 -9.46
C ILE A 49 -0.34 -7.18 -9.93
N VAL A 50 -1.12 -7.50 -10.96
CA VAL A 50 -2.23 -6.65 -11.41
C VAL A 50 -3.29 -6.49 -10.33
N GLN A 51 -3.67 -7.56 -9.63
CA GLN A 51 -4.65 -7.48 -8.52
C GLN A 51 -4.14 -6.58 -7.37
N HIS A 52 -2.87 -6.72 -7.01
CA HIS A 52 -2.25 -5.87 -5.99
C HIS A 52 -2.21 -4.40 -6.39
N LYS A 53 -1.84 -4.10 -7.64
CA LYS A 53 -1.86 -2.74 -8.17
C LYS A 53 -3.27 -2.16 -8.18
N GLN A 54 -4.30 -2.96 -8.50
CA GLN A 54 -5.69 -2.54 -8.45
C GLN A 54 -6.12 -2.19 -7.02
N LEU A 55 -5.82 -3.04 -6.03
CA LEU A 55 -6.09 -2.75 -4.62
C LEU A 55 -5.46 -1.41 -4.19
N VAL A 56 -4.17 -1.23 -4.44
CA VAL A 56 -3.44 -0.02 -4.02
C VAL A 56 -3.97 1.21 -4.74
N SER A 57 -4.23 1.11 -6.05
CA SER A 57 -4.77 2.22 -6.84
C SER A 57 -6.15 2.65 -6.34
N SER A 58 -7.05 1.71 -6.06
CA SER A 58 -8.40 2.02 -5.57
C SER A 58 -8.36 2.61 -4.16
N PHE A 59 -7.50 2.08 -3.28
CA PHE A 59 -7.27 2.66 -1.96
C PHE A 59 -6.76 4.11 -2.07
N LEU A 60 -5.73 4.37 -2.88
CA LEU A 60 -5.15 5.71 -3.04
C LEU A 60 -6.18 6.71 -3.56
N LYS A 61 -6.99 6.30 -4.54
CA LYS A 61 -8.09 7.12 -5.08
C LYS A 61 -9.17 7.42 -4.04
N SER A 62 -9.56 6.43 -3.24
CA SER A 62 -10.54 6.63 -2.17
C SER A 62 -9.99 7.54 -1.07
N ALA A 63 -8.73 7.32 -0.66
CA ALA A 63 -8.05 8.05 0.40
C ALA A 63 -7.76 9.52 0.02
N SER A 64 -7.36 9.80 -1.23
CA SER A 64 -7.06 11.17 -1.68
C SER A 64 -8.26 12.11 -1.51
N GLY A 65 -9.46 11.61 -1.84
CA GLY A 65 -10.73 12.31 -1.63
C GLY A 65 -11.11 12.52 -0.16
N MET A 66 -10.37 11.96 0.81
CA MET A 66 -10.67 12.03 2.25
C MET A 66 -9.61 12.78 3.05
N LEU A 67 -8.60 13.38 2.41
CA LEU A 67 -7.60 14.17 3.12
C LEU A 67 -8.15 15.55 3.54
N ARG A 68 -7.73 16.01 4.72
CA ARG A 68 -7.76 17.43 5.12
C ARG A 68 -6.69 18.23 4.37
N PRO A 69 -6.75 19.57 4.36
CA PRO A 69 -5.61 20.38 3.92
C PRO A 69 -4.32 19.94 4.62
N ASN A 70 -3.25 19.74 3.87
CA ASN A 70 -1.97 19.21 4.35
C ASN A 70 -2.00 17.76 4.90
N GLY A 71 -3.12 17.05 4.73
CA GLY A 71 -3.22 15.65 5.09
C GLY A 71 -2.34 14.76 4.20
N GLN A 72 -2.01 13.56 4.70
CA GLN A 72 -1.12 12.63 4.01
C GLN A 72 -1.69 11.21 3.93
N VAL A 73 -1.45 10.52 2.82
CA VAL A 73 -1.61 9.07 2.71
C VAL A 73 -0.25 8.41 2.90
N HIS A 74 -0.16 7.45 3.81
CA HIS A 74 1.07 6.70 4.09
C HIS A 74 0.88 5.26 3.66
N VAL A 75 1.80 4.72 2.88
CA VAL A 75 1.79 3.31 2.48
C VAL A 75 3.12 2.68 2.87
N THR A 76 3.10 1.67 3.74
CA THR A 76 4.28 0.84 4.01
C THR A 76 4.31 -0.29 3.00
N HIS A 77 5.39 -0.41 2.22
CA HIS A 77 5.43 -1.34 1.11
C HIS A 77 6.83 -1.95 0.92
N LYS A 78 6.87 -3.21 0.50
CA LYS A 78 8.11 -3.94 0.18
C LYS A 78 8.78 -3.36 -1.07
N THR A 79 10.09 -3.17 -1.03
CA THR A 79 10.86 -2.52 -2.10
C THR A 79 11.75 -3.50 -2.87
N ALA A 80 11.83 -4.76 -2.43
CA ALA A 80 12.46 -5.84 -3.20
C ALA A 80 11.51 -6.45 -4.25
N GLN A 81 12.07 -7.20 -5.20
CA GLN A 81 11.27 -7.99 -6.15
C GLN A 81 10.45 -9.07 -5.43
N PRO A 82 9.24 -9.42 -5.93
CA PRO A 82 8.55 -8.81 -7.09
C PRO A 82 7.79 -7.52 -6.74
N PHE A 83 7.70 -7.15 -5.47
CA PHE A 83 6.84 -6.08 -4.97
C PHE A 83 7.15 -4.72 -5.59
N CYS A 84 8.42 -4.36 -5.81
CA CYS A 84 8.75 -3.08 -6.44
C CYS A 84 8.16 -2.90 -7.85
N CYS A 85 7.79 -3.98 -8.55
CA CYS A 85 7.08 -3.90 -9.84
C CYS A 85 5.67 -3.32 -9.73
N TRP A 86 5.12 -3.18 -8.52
CA TRP A 86 3.80 -2.57 -8.32
C TRP A 86 3.81 -1.07 -8.66
N ASN A 87 4.98 -0.42 -8.55
CA ASN A 87 5.19 1.00 -8.84
C ASN A 87 4.18 1.92 -8.14
N ILE A 88 4.12 1.84 -6.80
CA ILE A 88 3.10 2.54 -6.01
C ILE A 88 3.15 4.07 -6.13
N VAL A 89 4.31 4.63 -6.47
CA VAL A 89 4.47 6.08 -6.73
C VAL A 89 3.70 6.49 -7.99
N GLU A 90 3.79 5.70 -9.06
CA GLU A 90 3.01 5.92 -10.28
C GLU A 90 1.50 5.75 -10.02
N LEU A 91 1.11 4.78 -9.19
CA LEU A 91 -0.30 4.59 -8.79
C LEU A 91 -0.83 5.79 -7.98
N ALA A 92 -0.01 6.37 -7.10
CA ALA A 92 -0.36 7.56 -6.33
C ALA A 92 -0.52 8.77 -7.25
N HIS A 93 0.40 8.98 -8.18
CA HIS A 93 0.33 10.08 -9.14
C HIS A 93 -0.98 10.06 -9.96
N ARG A 94 -1.43 8.87 -10.38
CA ARG A 94 -2.73 8.68 -11.06
C ARG A 94 -3.97 8.88 -10.17
N SER A 95 -3.75 9.13 -8.89
CA SER A 95 -4.80 9.31 -7.87
C SER A 95 -4.72 10.71 -7.24
N SER A 96 -4.14 11.68 -7.95
CA SER A 96 -3.90 13.06 -7.48
C SER A 96 -3.05 13.14 -6.20
N LEU A 97 -2.06 12.26 -6.09
CA LEU A 97 -1.14 12.19 -4.94
C LEU A 97 0.32 12.22 -5.41
N VAL A 98 1.14 13.04 -4.79
CA VAL A 98 2.59 13.14 -5.08
C VAL A 98 3.40 12.61 -3.92
N LEU A 99 4.53 11.95 -4.22
CA LEU A 99 5.46 11.48 -3.20
C LEU A 99 6.15 12.68 -2.55
N VAL A 100 5.98 12.83 -1.24
CA VAL A 100 6.66 13.85 -0.44
C VAL A 100 7.92 13.28 0.20
N GLU A 101 7.85 12.04 0.66
CA GLU A 101 8.95 11.40 1.38
C GLU A 101 8.88 9.88 1.23
N GLN A 102 10.04 9.25 1.11
CA GLN A 102 10.21 7.80 1.25
C GLN A 102 11.26 7.56 2.34
N VAL A 103 10.87 6.83 3.39
CA VAL A 103 11.74 6.51 4.53
C VAL A 103 11.82 4.99 4.67
N ASP A 104 12.99 4.44 4.95
CA ASP A 104 13.13 3.02 5.26
C ASP A 104 12.22 2.63 6.43
N PHE A 105 11.49 1.53 6.26
CA PHE A 105 10.75 0.94 7.37
C PHE A 105 11.68 0.00 8.14
N ARG A 106 11.87 0.28 9.43
CA ARG A 106 12.65 -0.57 10.33
C ARG A 106 11.73 -1.04 11.45
N VAL A 107 11.58 -2.35 11.59
CA VAL A 107 10.76 -2.95 12.66
C VAL A 107 11.20 -2.45 14.05
N GLY A 108 12.50 -2.23 14.24
CA GLY A 108 13.07 -1.72 15.49
C GLY A 108 12.56 -0.33 15.91
N ASP A 109 12.06 0.47 14.97
CA ASP A 109 11.48 1.80 15.27
C ASP A 109 10.06 1.70 15.88
N TYR A 110 9.47 0.50 15.89
CA TYR A 110 8.11 0.24 16.37
C TYR A 110 8.08 -0.84 17.46
N PRO A 111 8.48 -0.53 18.71
CA PRO A 111 8.42 -1.47 19.82
C PRO A 111 7.04 -2.08 19.98
N GLY A 112 6.96 -3.41 20.05
CA GLY A 112 5.69 -4.15 20.17
C GLY A 112 4.96 -4.40 18.85
N TYR A 113 5.50 -3.95 17.71
CA TYR A 113 4.98 -4.32 16.40
C TYR A 113 5.29 -5.78 16.08
N CYS A 114 4.25 -6.60 15.96
CA CYS A 114 4.31 -7.96 15.46
C CYS A 114 3.47 -8.05 14.20
N ASN A 115 4.10 -8.26 13.04
CA ASN A 115 3.37 -8.46 11.81
C ASN A 115 2.74 -9.85 11.78
N LYS A 116 1.52 -9.91 11.27
CA LYS A 116 0.76 -11.12 11.07
C LYS A 116 0.23 -11.16 9.65
N ARG A 117 0.02 -12.37 9.17
CA ARG A 117 -0.71 -12.64 7.94
C ARG A 117 -2.19 -12.22 8.16
N GLY A 118 -2.94 -12.17 7.07
CA GLY A 118 -4.25 -11.54 7.03
C GLY A 118 -5.34 -12.47 6.53
N ASP A 119 -4.96 -13.65 6.03
CA ASP A 119 -5.87 -14.62 5.43
C ASP A 119 -5.21 -16.02 5.35
N GLY A 120 -6.03 -17.04 5.12
CA GLY A 120 -5.66 -18.45 4.96
C GLY A 120 -5.35 -19.18 6.27
N ASP A 121 -4.98 -20.45 6.15
CA ASP A 121 -4.73 -21.36 7.29
C ASP A 121 -3.58 -20.90 8.21
N ARG A 122 -2.83 -19.89 7.78
CA ARG A 122 -1.66 -19.32 8.48
C ARG A 122 -1.86 -17.85 8.85
N ALA A 123 -3.09 -17.36 8.89
CA ALA A 123 -3.39 -15.94 9.13
C ALA A 123 -2.72 -15.37 10.39
N ASP A 124 -2.58 -16.14 11.46
CA ASP A 124 -1.95 -15.65 12.69
C ASP A 124 -0.41 -15.73 12.71
N GLU A 125 0.21 -16.35 11.70
CA GLU A 125 1.65 -16.44 11.61
C GLU A 125 2.28 -15.14 11.12
N SER A 126 3.56 -14.93 11.45
CA SER A 126 4.34 -13.82 10.90
C SER A 126 4.74 -14.05 9.44
N PHE A 127 5.23 -12.99 8.78
CA PHE A 127 5.85 -13.07 7.46
C PHE A 127 7.19 -12.32 7.42
N PRO A 128 8.15 -12.72 6.58
CA PRO A 128 9.36 -11.94 6.35
C PRO A 128 9.03 -10.57 5.77
N VAL A 129 9.33 -9.52 6.54
CA VAL A 129 9.12 -8.13 6.15
C VAL A 129 10.06 -7.75 5.00
N GLY A 130 11.34 -8.13 5.09
CA GLY A 130 12.36 -7.82 4.06
C GLY A 130 12.62 -6.32 3.90
N LEU A 131 13.19 -5.93 2.76
CA LEU A 131 13.39 -4.52 2.41
C LEU A 131 12.04 -3.86 2.15
N CYS A 132 11.76 -2.79 2.87
CA CYS A 132 10.52 -2.04 2.77
C CYS A 132 10.71 -0.57 3.18
N SER A 133 9.80 0.28 2.71
CA SER A 133 9.80 1.71 3.00
C SER A 133 8.39 2.19 3.33
N ASN A 134 8.30 3.24 4.13
CA ASN A 134 7.13 4.08 4.32
C ASN A 134 7.14 5.18 3.24
N PHE A 135 6.13 5.16 2.38
CA PHE A 135 5.90 6.18 1.35
C PHE A 135 4.85 7.16 1.86
N LYS A 136 5.17 8.45 1.88
CA LYS A 136 4.25 9.51 2.31
C LYS A 136 3.84 10.35 1.11
N PHE A 137 2.55 10.41 0.87
CA PHE A 137 1.97 11.14 -0.25
C PHE A 137 1.12 12.30 0.24
N ALA A 138 1.17 13.42 -0.48
CA ALA A 138 0.27 14.55 -0.28
C ALA A 138 -0.64 14.73 -1.50
N PHE A 139 -1.82 15.31 -1.28
CA PHE A 139 -2.74 15.65 -2.35
C PHE A 139 -2.17 16.75 -3.24
N ASP A 140 -2.16 16.49 -4.55
CA ASP A 140 -1.83 17.47 -5.58
C ASP A 140 -2.78 17.27 -6.77
N PRO A 141 -3.76 18.17 -6.97
CA PRO A 141 -4.73 18.05 -8.07
C PRO A 141 -4.08 18.22 -9.45
N CYS A 142 -2.88 18.79 -9.53
CA CYS A 142 -2.15 18.95 -10.80
C CYS A 142 -1.43 17.67 -11.24
N ALA A 143 -1.29 16.67 -10.36
CA ALA A 143 -0.59 15.43 -10.66
C ALA A 143 -1.26 14.65 -11.80
N GLU A 144 -2.60 14.59 -11.88
CA GLU A 144 -3.27 13.86 -12.96
C GLU A 144 -3.17 14.54 -14.34
N THR A 145 -2.95 15.86 -14.35
CA THR A 145 -2.91 16.68 -15.57
C THR A 145 -1.51 16.82 -16.19
N GLY A 146 -0.48 16.28 -15.56
CA GLY A 146 0.90 16.32 -16.07
C GLY A 146 1.10 15.40 -17.27
N ASP A 147 1.46 15.99 -18.42
CA ASP A 147 1.70 15.34 -19.71
C ASP A 147 2.61 14.09 -19.65
N ARG A 148 2.41 13.19 -20.62
CA ARG A 148 2.97 11.82 -20.73
C ARG A 148 4.50 11.66 -20.60
N GLU A 149 5.28 12.74 -20.53
CA GLU A 149 6.76 12.71 -20.56
C GLU A 149 7.44 12.33 -19.23
N THR A 150 6.83 12.63 -18.07
CA THR A 150 7.44 12.34 -16.74
C THR A 150 7.49 10.84 -16.41
N ASN A 151 6.68 10.02 -17.10
CA ASN A 151 6.55 8.58 -16.87
C ASN A 151 7.77 7.72 -17.29
N ARG A 152 8.79 8.32 -17.91
CA ARG A 152 10.00 7.58 -18.30
C ARG A 152 11.02 7.44 -17.16
N ALA A 153 11.03 8.37 -16.20
CA ALA A 153 12.03 8.44 -15.12
C ALA A 153 11.71 7.57 -13.88
N LEU A 154 10.47 7.07 -13.75
CA LEU A 154 10.01 6.27 -12.60
C LEU A 154 10.07 4.75 -12.82
N ARG A 155 10.67 4.29 -13.93
CA ARG A 155 10.79 2.85 -14.22
C ARG A 155 11.94 2.25 -13.41
N CYS A 156 11.68 1.14 -12.72
CA CYS A 156 12.72 0.35 -12.06
C CYS A 156 13.80 -0.09 -13.07
N PRO A 157 15.07 0.29 -12.88
CA PRO A 157 16.16 -0.19 -13.73
C PRO A 157 16.61 -1.55 -13.23
N HIS A 158 16.04 -2.63 -13.75
CA HIS A 158 16.67 -3.95 -14.00
C HIS A 158 15.59 -5.02 -14.21
N SER A 159 15.24 -5.27 -15.48
CA SER A 159 14.80 -6.60 -15.90
C SER A 159 16.03 -7.31 -16.44
N ARG A 160 16.73 -8.06 -15.58
CA ARG A 160 17.59 -9.15 -16.02
C ARG A 160 17.13 -10.40 -15.29
N ASN A 161 16.74 -11.38 -16.10
CA ASN A 161 16.37 -12.71 -15.67
C ASN A 161 17.47 -13.28 -14.77
N HIS A 162 17.14 -13.51 -13.51
CA HIS A 162 17.83 -14.49 -12.68
C HIS A 162 16.79 -15.48 -12.20
N HIS A 163 16.89 -16.69 -12.74
CA HIS A 163 16.19 -17.87 -12.23
C HIS A 163 16.80 -18.20 -10.87
N ASP A 164 16.23 -17.66 -9.80
CA ASP A 164 16.46 -18.20 -8.47
C ASP A 164 15.12 -18.68 -7.90
N ASN A 165 14.99 -20.00 -7.98
CA ASN A 165 13.91 -20.80 -7.47
C ASN A 165 14.07 -20.88 -5.95
N GLN A 166 13.51 -19.92 -5.21
CA GLN A 166 13.25 -20.07 -3.78
C GLN A 166 11.76 -19.94 -3.54
N ALA A 167 11.18 -21.03 -3.02
CA ALA A 167 9.79 -21.10 -2.61
C ALA A 167 9.54 -20.08 -1.52
N TYR A 168 8.91 -18.98 -1.92
CA TYR A 168 8.63 -17.84 -1.07
C TYR A 168 7.17 -17.87 -0.66
N ASP A 169 6.95 -18.36 0.55
CA ASP A 169 5.66 -18.57 1.16
C ASP A 169 5.23 -17.31 1.94
N PHE A 170 4.47 -16.42 1.30
CA PHE A 170 4.22 -15.06 1.83
C PHE A 170 2.77 -14.64 1.78
N ALA A 171 2.35 -13.92 2.82
CA ALA A 171 0.96 -13.55 3.04
C ALA A 171 0.66 -12.11 3.51
N SER A 172 -0.37 -11.54 2.86
CA SER A 172 -1.26 -10.39 3.15
C SER A 172 -1.35 -9.94 4.60
N ALA A 173 -1.45 -8.64 4.87
CA ALA A 173 -1.63 -8.05 6.21
C ALA A 173 -3.04 -7.48 6.41
N LEU A 174 -3.60 -7.69 7.62
CA LEU A 174 -4.88 -7.13 8.04
C LEU A 174 -4.80 -5.60 8.19
N MET A 175 -5.73 -4.86 7.58
CA MET A 175 -5.83 -3.40 7.70
C MET A 175 -6.15 -2.99 9.15
N LYS A 176 -5.17 -2.41 9.86
CA LYS A 176 -5.44 -1.56 11.04
C LYS A 176 -5.52 -0.12 10.57
N LEU A 177 -6.74 0.37 10.32
CA LEU A 177 -6.99 1.78 10.04
C LEU A 177 -6.78 2.58 11.34
N MET A 178 -5.54 3.04 11.58
CA MET A 178 -5.25 3.99 12.66
C MET A 178 -5.69 5.38 12.20
N LEU A 179 -6.96 5.71 12.44
CA LEU A 179 -7.48 7.06 12.22
C LEU A 179 -7.06 7.94 13.40
N SER A 180 -5.97 8.71 13.26
CA SER A 180 -5.70 9.82 14.19
C SER A 180 -6.69 10.94 13.90
N ARG A 181 -7.34 11.46 14.96
CA ARG A 181 -8.32 12.55 14.87
C ARG A 181 -7.73 13.81 14.26
#